data_AF-A0A9B0UFT1-F1
#
_entry.id   AF-A0A9B0UFT1-F1
#
_cell.length_a   1.000
_cell.length_b   1.000
_cell.length_c   1.000
_cell.angle_alpha   90.00
_cell.angle_beta   90.00
_cell.angle_gamma   90.00
#
_symmetry.space_group_name_H-M   'P 1'
#
loop_
_entity.id
_entity.type
_entity.pdbx_description
1 polymer ?
#
loop_
_entity_poly.entity_id
_entity_poly.type
_entity_poly.pdbx_seq_one_letter_code
_entity_poly.pdbx_strand_id
1 'polypeptide(L)'
;IINGFALPLKAEHKQFLVKVLIPLHTVRSLSLFHAQLAYCIVQFLEKDPSLTEPVIRGLMKFWPKTCSQKEVMFLGELEEILDVIEPSQFVKIQEPLFKQIAKCVSSPHFQ
;
A
#
# COMPACT_ATOMS: atom_id res chain seq x y z
N ILE A 1 -2.70 2.23 -18.23
CA ILE A 1 -1.30 1.90 -18.63
C ILE A 1 -0.83 0.62 -17.95
N ILE A 2 -0.81 0.53 -16.61
CA ILE A 2 -0.29 -0.62 -15.86
C ILE A 2 -0.92 -1.96 -16.30
N ASN A 3 -2.24 -1.99 -16.53
CA ASN A 3 -2.96 -3.22 -16.96
C ASN A 3 -2.44 -3.77 -18.29
N GLY A 4 -1.89 -2.91 -19.16
CA GLY A 4 -1.31 -3.28 -20.44
C GLY A 4 0.18 -3.64 -20.38
N PHE A 5 0.82 -3.64 -19.20
CA PHE A 5 2.21 -4.08 -19.09
C PHE A 5 2.34 -5.58 -19.42
N ALA A 6 3.31 -5.88 -20.26
CA ALA A 6 3.77 -7.24 -20.51
C ALA A 6 4.51 -7.79 -19.28
N LEU A 7 4.45 -9.10 -19.10
CA LEU A 7 5.20 -9.83 -18.08
C LEU A 7 6.45 -10.47 -18.68
N PRO A 8 7.58 -10.53 -17.94
CA PRO A 8 7.77 -9.96 -16.60
C PRO A 8 7.82 -8.43 -16.63
N LEU A 9 7.41 -7.79 -15.53
CA LEU A 9 7.49 -6.34 -15.40
C LEU A 9 8.93 -5.85 -15.56
N LYS A 10 9.12 -4.84 -16.42
CA LYS A 10 10.41 -4.17 -16.61
C LYS A 10 10.89 -3.52 -15.31
N ALA A 11 12.21 -3.47 -15.13
CA ALA A 11 12.85 -2.86 -13.96
C ALA A 11 12.42 -1.40 -13.75
N GLU A 12 12.25 -0.63 -14.83
CA GLU A 12 11.80 0.76 -14.77
C GLU A 12 10.39 0.91 -14.15
N HIS A 13 9.47 -0.02 -14.43
CA HIS A 13 8.13 0.00 -13.85
C HIS A 13 8.18 -0.31 -12.35
N LYS A 14 9.00 -1.29 -11.93
CA LYS A 14 9.22 -1.61 -10.52
C LYS A 14 9.86 -0.45 -9.77
N GLN A 15 10.83 0.23 -10.39
CA GLN A 15 11.44 1.44 -9.83
C GLN A 15 10.44 2.58 -9.71
N PHE A 16 9.55 2.76 -10.69
CA PHE A 16 8.49 3.75 -10.64
C PHE A 16 7.54 3.52 -9.46
N LEU A 17 7.11 2.28 -9.25
CA LEU A 17 6.31 1.90 -8.07
C LEU A 17 7.01 2.33 -6.76
N VAL A 18 8.26 1.91 -6.58
CA VAL A 18 8.98 2.10 -5.30
C VAL A 18 9.42 3.54 -5.08
N LYS A 19 9.85 4.24 -6.13
CA LYS A 19 10.43 5.59 -6.02
C LYS A 19 9.43 6.72 -6.21
N VAL A 20 8.27 6.44 -6.80
CA VAL A 20 7.27 7.47 -7.11
C VAL A 20 5.92 7.16 -6.47
N LEU A 21 5.29 6.03 -6.79
CA LEU A 21 3.93 5.75 -6.32
C LEU A 21 3.87 5.59 -4.80
N ILE A 22 4.76 4.81 -4.19
CA ILE A 22 4.78 4.64 -2.73
C ILE A 22 5.02 5.99 -2.01
N PRO A 23 6.03 6.82 -2.35
CA PRO A 23 6.22 8.12 -1.70
C PRO A 23 5.05 9.11 -1.85
N LEU A 24 4.23 9.00 -2.91
CA LEU A 24 3.08 9.91 -3.10
C LEU A 24 2.05 9.85 -1.96
N HIS A 25 1.99 8.77 -1.17
CA HIS A 25 1.13 8.67 0.01
C HIS A 25 1.47 9.71 1.10
N THR A 26 2.65 10.33 1.05
CA THR A 26 3.08 11.32 2.05
C THR A 26 2.51 12.72 1.81
N VAL A 27 2.08 13.04 0.59
CA VAL A 27 1.71 14.42 0.23
C VAL A 27 0.46 14.89 0.95
N ARG A 28 0.37 16.19 1.25
CA ARG A 28 -0.74 16.76 2.05
C ARG A 28 -2.10 16.54 1.38
N SER A 29 -2.18 16.65 0.05
CA SER A 29 -3.39 16.57 -0.75
C SER A 29 -3.76 15.15 -1.22
N LEU A 30 -3.27 14.11 -0.54
CA LEU A 30 -3.52 12.71 -0.90
C LEU A 30 -5.01 12.39 -1.13
N SER A 31 -5.91 12.96 -0.32
CA SER A 31 -7.35 12.72 -0.42
C SER A 31 -7.96 13.05 -1.79
N LEU A 32 -7.32 13.92 -2.59
CA LEU A 32 -7.80 14.27 -3.92
C LEU A 32 -7.61 13.16 -4.96
N PHE A 33 -6.69 12.21 -4.72
CA PHE A 33 -6.31 11.21 -5.71
C PHE A 33 -6.00 9.82 -5.13
N HIS A 34 -6.31 9.59 -3.86
CA HIS A 34 -5.97 8.36 -3.16
C HIS A 34 -6.54 7.11 -3.83
N ALA A 35 -7.82 7.14 -4.21
CA ALA A 35 -8.46 5.99 -4.85
C ALA A 35 -7.73 5.59 -6.15
N GLN A 36 -7.29 6.57 -6.94
CA GLN A 36 -6.52 6.32 -8.16
C GLN A 36 -5.12 5.80 -7.87
N LEU A 37 -4.48 6.27 -6.78
CA LEU A 37 -3.18 5.78 -6.34
C LEU A 37 -3.26 4.33 -5.84
N ALA A 38 -4.20 4.02 -4.93
CA ALA A 38 -4.47 2.68 -4.42
C ALA A 38 -4.77 1.70 -5.55
N TYR A 39 -5.62 2.09 -6.51
CA TYR A 39 -5.87 1.31 -7.72
C TYR A 39 -4.58 1.00 -8.49
N CYS A 40 -3.69 1.98 -8.66
CA CYS A 40 -2.39 1.73 -9.32
C CYS A 40 -1.52 0.75 -8.53
N ILE A 41 -1.50 0.84 -7.19
CA ILE A 41 -0.77 -0.10 -6.33
C ILE A 41 -1.30 -1.52 -6.50
N VAL A 42 -2.60 -1.73 -6.38
CA VAL A 42 -3.25 -3.05 -6.56
C VAL A 42 -2.95 -3.62 -7.95
N GLN A 43 -3.07 -2.81 -9.01
CA GLN A 43 -2.74 -3.27 -10.37
C GLN A 43 -1.27 -3.69 -10.55
N PHE A 44 -0.34 -3.11 -9.79
CA PHE A 44 1.06 -3.57 -9.78
C PHE A 44 1.20 -4.93 -9.09
N LEU A 45 0.49 -5.15 -7.99
CA LEU A 45 0.53 -6.40 -7.22
C LEU A 45 -0.12 -7.56 -7.97
N GLU A 46 -1.24 -7.33 -8.66
CA GLU A 46 -1.86 -8.32 -9.55
C GLU A 46 -0.92 -8.78 -10.67
N LYS A 47 -0.05 -7.88 -11.15
CA LYS A 47 0.93 -8.18 -12.21
C LYS A 47 2.17 -8.91 -11.68
N ASP A 48 2.59 -8.59 -10.47
CA ASP A 48 3.78 -9.18 -9.85
C ASP A 48 3.64 -9.20 -8.31
N PRO A 49 3.16 -10.33 -7.74
CA PRO A 49 2.99 -10.49 -6.30
C PRO A 49 4.31 -10.38 -5.51
N SER A 50 5.48 -10.51 -6.14
CA SER A 50 6.75 -10.30 -5.43
C SER A 50 6.95 -8.86 -4.96
N LEU A 51 6.15 -7.91 -5.47
CA LEU A 51 6.17 -6.50 -5.09
C LEU A 51 5.37 -6.20 -3.80
N THR A 52 4.61 -7.16 -3.26
CA THR A 52 3.80 -6.95 -2.05
C THR A 52 4.64 -6.49 -0.86
N GLU A 53 5.74 -7.19 -0.58
CA GLU A 53 6.59 -6.85 0.57
C GLU A 53 7.15 -5.41 0.51
N PRO A 54 7.77 -4.95 -0.59
CA PRO A 54 8.24 -3.57 -0.66
C PRO A 54 7.11 -2.53 -0.62
N VAL A 55 5.92 -2.84 -1.15
CA VAL A 55 4.74 -1.97 -1.03
C VAL A 55 4.31 -1.83 0.42
N ILE A 56 4.02 -2.94 1.11
CA ILE A 56 3.56 -2.92 2.51
C ILE A 56 4.60 -2.25 3.42
N ARG A 57 5.89 -2.59 3.28
CA ARG A 57 6.95 -1.94 4.07
C ARG A 57 7.05 -0.45 3.78
N GLY A 58 6.82 -0.04 2.53
CA GLY A 58 6.76 1.35 2.12
C GLY A 58 5.60 2.11 2.78
N LEU A 59 4.39 1.56 2.74
CA LEU A 59 3.21 2.13 3.40
C LEU A 59 3.41 2.21 4.91
N MET A 60 3.91 1.15 5.56
CA MET A 60 4.22 1.15 6.99
C MET A 60 5.25 2.22 7.38
N LYS A 61 6.27 2.45 6.53
CA LYS A 61 7.27 3.51 6.74
C LYS A 61 6.64 4.90 6.69
N PHE A 62 5.63 5.09 5.84
CA PHE A 62 4.93 6.36 5.64
C PHE A 62 3.61 6.47 6.41
N TRP A 63 3.36 5.55 7.36
CA TRP A 63 2.11 5.51 8.10
C TRP A 63 1.82 6.85 8.78
N PRO A 64 0.62 7.43 8.59
CA PRO A 64 0.26 8.71 9.17
C PRO A 64 0.19 8.61 10.70
N LYS A 65 0.92 9.49 11.40
CA LYS A 65 0.95 9.49 12.88
C LYS A 65 0.06 10.57 13.52
N THR A 66 -0.39 11.55 12.73
CA THR A 66 -1.06 12.76 13.24
C THR A 66 -2.35 13.10 12.52
N CYS A 67 -2.71 12.37 11.46
CA CYS A 67 -3.87 12.65 10.63
C CYS A 67 -4.74 11.39 10.53
N SER A 68 -5.77 11.30 11.37
CA SER A 68 -6.68 10.16 11.44
C SER A 68 -7.38 9.89 10.12
N GLN A 69 -7.78 10.93 9.38
CA GLN A 69 -8.39 10.76 8.07
C GLN A 69 -7.47 10.03 7.08
N LYS A 70 -6.16 10.34 7.09
CA LYS A 70 -5.18 9.61 6.28
C LYS A 70 -4.98 8.18 6.78
N GLU A 71 -5.07 7.97 8.09
CA GLU A 71 -4.96 6.63 8.67
C GLU A 71 -6.10 5.72 8.19
N VAL A 72 -7.33 6.22 8.17
CA VAL A 72 -8.49 5.52 7.59
C VAL A 72 -8.26 5.19 6.11
N MET A 73 -7.71 6.13 5.34
CA MET A 73 -7.39 5.90 3.92
C MET A 73 -6.34 4.79 3.74
N PHE A 74 -5.27 4.81 4.54
CA PHE A 74 -4.23 3.77 4.54
C PHE A 74 -4.78 2.39 4.95
N LEU A 75 -5.72 2.35 5.90
CA LEU A 75 -6.39 1.11 6.29
C LEU A 75 -7.27 0.55 5.16
N GLY A 76 -8.01 1.40 4.45
CA GLY A 76 -8.79 0.98 3.29
C GLY A 76 -7.93 0.47 2.14
N GLU A 77 -6.84 1.16 1.81
CA GLU A 77 -5.90 0.66 0.79
C GLU A 77 -5.25 -0.67 1.21
N LEU A 78 -4.94 -0.82 2.50
CA LEU A 78 -4.38 -2.04 3.03
C LEU A 78 -5.37 -3.21 2.94
N GLU A 79 -6.66 -2.99 3.17
CA GLU A 79 -7.72 -3.97 2.96
C GLU A 79 -7.77 -4.43 1.49
N GLU A 80 -7.80 -3.49 0.54
CA GLU A 80 -7.76 -3.79 -0.90
C GLU A 80 -6.51 -4.61 -1.30
N ILE A 81 -5.35 -4.31 -0.72
CA ILE A 81 -4.12 -5.07 -0.96
C ILE A 81 -4.21 -6.49 -0.37
N LEU A 82 -4.83 -6.65 0.81
CA LEU A 82 -5.01 -7.95 1.46
C LEU A 82 -6.00 -8.85 0.71
N ASP A 83 -6.93 -8.29 -0.04
CA ASP A 83 -7.86 -9.07 -0.89
C ASP A 83 -7.14 -9.78 -2.05
N VAL A 84 -6.02 -9.22 -2.53
CA VAL A 84 -5.26 -9.77 -3.67
C VAL A 84 -3.94 -10.43 -3.27
N ILE A 85 -3.59 -10.41 -1.99
CA ILE A 85 -2.29 -10.91 -1.52
C ILE A 85 -2.20 -12.44 -1.63
N GLU A 86 -1.08 -12.94 -2.15
CA GLU A 86 -0.78 -14.37 -2.03
C GLU A 86 -0.39 -14.74 -0.59
N PRO A 87 -0.83 -15.89 -0.06
CA PRO A 87 -0.45 -16.35 1.29
C PRO A 87 1.08 -16.40 1.50
N SER A 88 1.83 -16.74 0.45
CA SER A 88 3.30 -16.79 0.44
C SER A 88 3.94 -15.42 0.74
N GLN A 89 3.31 -14.33 0.30
CA GLN A 89 3.76 -12.96 0.55
C GLN A 89 3.26 -12.45 1.90
N PHE A 90 2.02 -12.82 2.29
CA PHE A 90 1.44 -12.42 3.57
C PHE A 90 2.29 -12.87 4.75
N VAL A 91 2.79 -14.11 4.73
CA VAL A 91 3.65 -14.64 5.81
C VAL A 91 4.88 -13.75 6.09
N LYS A 92 5.40 -13.04 5.08
CA LYS A 92 6.56 -12.15 5.21
C LYS A 92 6.25 -10.83 5.92
N ILE A 93 4.98 -10.40 5.89
CA ILE A 93 4.55 -9.07 6.37
C ILE A 93 3.53 -9.12 7.50
N GLN A 94 2.93 -10.27 7.80
CA GLN A 94 1.83 -10.40 8.77
C GLN A 94 2.18 -9.86 10.16
N GLU A 95 3.37 -10.13 10.69
CA GLU A 95 3.75 -9.68 12.03
C GLU A 95 3.82 -8.15 12.16
N PRO A 96 4.62 -7.42 11.35
CA PRO A 96 4.65 -5.96 11.42
C PRO A 96 3.30 -5.33 11.06
N LEU A 97 2.56 -5.96 10.15
CA LEU A 97 1.22 -5.51 9.75
C LEU A 97 0.25 -5.54 10.94
N PHE A 98 0.08 -6.68 11.60
CA PHE A 98 -0.82 -6.80 12.74
C PHE A 98 -0.39 -5.95 13.93
N LYS A 99 0.92 -5.76 14.14
CA LYS A 99 1.41 -4.80 15.13
C LYS A 99 0.98 -3.36 14.83
N GLN A 100 0.88 -2.99 13.55
CA GLN A 100 0.37 -1.67 13.16
C GLN A 100 -1.15 -1.60 13.33
N ILE A 101 -1.90 -2.59 12.85
CA ILE A 101 -3.37 -2.65 13.02
C ILE A 101 -3.76 -2.58 14.49
N ALA A 102 -3.08 -3.30 15.38
CA ALA A 102 -3.35 -3.27 16.82
C ALA A 102 -3.21 -1.85 17.41
N LYS A 103 -2.26 -1.04 16.92
CA LYS A 103 -2.12 0.36 17.32
C LYS A 103 -3.28 1.21 16.81
N CYS A 104 -3.70 0.99 15.56
CA CYS A 104 -4.84 1.70 14.97
C CYS A 104 -6.13 1.40 15.75
N VAL A 105 -6.38 0.13 16.09
CA VAL A 105 -7.56 -0.28 16.89
C VAL A 105 -7.54 0.30 18.31
N SER A 106 -6.35 0.52 18.87
CA SER A 106 -6.18 1.14 20.20
C SER A 106 -6.26 2.67 20.14
N SER A 107 -6.41 3.26 18.95
CA SER A 107 -6.48 4.71 18.79
C SER A 107 -7.76 5.26 19.42
N PRO A 108 -7.70 6.39 20.15
CA PRO A 108 -8.91 7.03 20.69
C PRO A 108 -9.76 7.70 19.61
N HIS A 109 -9.30 7.71 18.36
CA HIS A 109 -10.06 8.22 17.21
C HIS A 109 -11.08 7.18 16.75
N PHE A 110 -12.36 7.55 16.75
CA PHE A 110 -13.51 6.64 16.57
C PHE A 110 -13.80 6.19 15.12
N GLN A 111 -13.12 6.75 14.11
CA GLN A 111 -13.41 6.47 12.70
C GLN A 111 -12.71 5.21 12.19
#